data_AF-A0A859QJZ9-F1
#
_entry.id   AF-A0A859QJZ9-F1
#
_cell.length_a   1.000
_cell.length_b   1.000
_cell.length_c   1.000
_cell.angle_alpha   90.00
_cell.angle_beta   90.00
_cell.angle_gamma   90.00
#
_symmetry.space_group_name_H-M   'P 1'
#
loop_
_entity.id
_entity.type
_entity.pdbx_description
1 polymer ?
#
loop_
_entity_poly.entity_id
_entity_poly.type
_entity_poly.pdbx_seq_one_letter_code
_entity_poly.pdbx_strand_id
1 'polypeptide(L)'
;MFTALFVASLLAPTQVPSNVASVDDLQADFEHAVACEQIDGRKVWKGEIAYYIQSYVYEGDATAQTDAADAVLPGDNTPETVKEFERACAASVSARSSR
;
A
#
# COMPACT_ATOMS: atom_id res chain seq x y z
N MET A 1 -34.08 -43.44 33.01
CA MET A 1 -32.77 -42.76 32.94
C MET A 1 -32.45 -42.55 31.46
N PHE A 2 -32.55 -41.32 30.96
CA PHE A 2 -32.24 -40.98 29.56
C PHE A 2 -31.07 -40.01 29.56
N THR A 3 -29.93 -40.47 29.06
CA THR A 3 -28.69 -39.68 28.93
C THR A 3 -28.80 -38.84 27.66
N ALA A 4 -28.88 -37.52 27.80
CA ALA A 4 -28.84 -36.59 26.68
C ALA A 4 -27.37 -36.25 26.36
N LEU A 5 -26.91 -36.66 25.18
CA LEU A 5 -25.61 -36.29 24.61
C LEU A 5 -25.71 -34.89 23.99
N PHE A 6 -25.10 -33.91 24.64
CA PHE A 6 -24.85 -32.58 24.07
C PHE A 6 -23.64 -32.68 23.13
N VAL A 7 -23.87 -32.60 21.82
CA VAL A 7 -22.82 -32.41 20.83
C VAL A 7 -22.57 -30.91 20.71
N ALA A 8 -21.50 -30.43 21.35
CA ALA A 8 -21.02 -29.07 21.19
C ALA A 8 -20.34 -28.95 19.82
N SER A 9 -21.03 -28.36 18.85
CA SER A 9 -20.45 -28.00 17.56
C SER A 9 -19.43 -26.88 17.77
N LEU A 10 -18.15 -27.23 17.70
CA LEU A 10 -17.04 -26.27 17.59
C LEU A 10 -17.17 -25.54 16.25
N LEU A 11 -17.76 -24.35 16.27
CA LEU A 11 -17.56 -23.36 15.22
C LEU A 11 -16.11 -22.88 15.36
N ALA A 12 -15.19 -23.53 14.64
CA ALA A 12 -13.85 -22.99 14.48
C ALA A 12 -13.98 -21.62 13.78
N PRO A 13 -13.42 -20.54 14.33
CA PRO A 13 -13.35 -19.28 13.61
C PRO A 13 -12.49 -19.53 12.37
N THR A 14 -13.11 -19.48 11.20
CA THR A 14 -12.37 -19.36 9.94
C THR A 14 -11.72 -17.99 9.95
N GLN A 15 -10.49 -17.91 10.44
CA GLN A 15 -9.61 -16.79 10.18
C GLN A 15 -9.35 -16.79 8.67
N VAL A 16 -10.18 -16.06 7.93
CA VAL A 16 -9.83 -15.62 6.59
C VAL A 16 -8.57 -14.78 6.79
N PRO A 17 -7.40 -15.14 6.21
CA PRO A 17 -6.27 -14.23 6.23
C PRO A 17 -6.73 -12.97 5.51
N SER A 18 -6.92 -11.90 6.27
CA SER A 18 -6.99 -10.56 5.70
C SER A 18 -5.63 -10.35 5.06
N ASN A 19 -5.54 -10.45 3.73
CA ASN A 19 -4.36 -10.10 2.93
C ASN A 19 -4.13 -8.58 2.92
N VAL A 20 -4.39 -7.92 4.05
CA VAL A 20 -4.18 -6.51 4.27
C VAL A 20 -2.74 -6.39 4.72
N ALA A 21 -1.90 -5.73 3.92
CA ALA A 21 -0.51 -5.49 4.29
C ALA A 21 -0.47 -4.78 5.65
N SER A 22 0.41 -5.25 6.54
CA SER A 22 0.61 -4.56 7.82
C SER A 22 1.35 -3.25 7.61
N VAL A 23 1.34 -2.38 8.63
CA VAL A 23 2.12 -1.13 8.60
C VAL A 23 3.61 -1.43 8.46
N ASP A 24 4.11 -2.47 9.12
CA ASP A 24 5.51 -2.88 9.02
C ASP A 24 5.86 -3.37 7.62
N ASP A 25 4.96 -4.09 6.94
CA ASP A 25 5.15 -4.51 5.54
C ASP A 25 5.24 -3.29 4.62
N LEU A 26 4.35 -2.32 4.80
CA LEU A 26 4.33 -1.10 3.99
C LEU A 26 5.55 -0.21 4.22
N GLN A 27 6.05 -0.16 5.46
CA GLN A 27 7.28 0.56 5.80
C GLN A 27 8.49 -0.10 5.14
N ALA A 28 8.61 -1.43 5.25
CA ALA A 28 9.70 -2.18 4.63
C ALA A 28 9.68 -2.06 3.09
N ASP A 29 8.50 -2.05 2.48
CA ASP A 29 8.35 -1.87 1.04
C ASP A 29 8.71 -0.42 0.61
N PHE A 30 8.34 0.59 1.39
CA PHE A 30 8.66 1.99 1.10
C PHE A 30 10.18 2.25 1.14
N GLU A 31 10.91 1.63 2.06
CA GLU A 31 12.37 1.77 2.18
C GLU A 31 13.14 1.31 0.92
N HIS A 32 12.53 0.41 0.14
CA HIS A 32 13.11 -0.10 -1.11
C HIS A 32 12.44 0.50 -2.37
N ALA A 33 11.43 1.35 -2.19
CA ALA A 33 10.66 1.90 -3.28
C ALA A 33 11.49 2.82 -4.18
N VAL A 34 11.23 2.76 -5.48
CA VAL A 34 11.99 3.53 -6.49
C VAL A 34 11.20 4.73 -6.95
N ALA A 35 11.87 5.86 -7.12
CA ALA A 35 11.23 7.10 -7.57
C ALA A 35 10.62 6.96 -8.98
N CYS A 36 9.46 7.56 -9.16
CA CYS A 36 8.70 7.66 -10.41
C CYS A 36 8.55 9.14 -10.84
N GLU A 37 7.86 9.38 -11.94
CA GLU A 37 7.41 10.73 -12.29
C GLU A 37 6.41 11.25 -11.23
N GLN A 38 6.39 12.57 -11.04
CA GLN A 38 5.48 13.20 -10.08
C GLN A 38 4.03 13.18 -10.58
N ILE A 39 3.09 13.02 -9.65
CA ILE A 39 1.65 13.22 -9.90
C ILE A 39 1.24 14.50 -9.16
N ASP A 40 0.66 15.46 -9.88
CA ASP A 40 0.21 16.74 -9.34
C ASP A 40 1.27 17.48 -8.48
N GLY A 41 2.54 17.38 -8.86
CA GLY A 41 3.68 17.99 -8.15
C GLY A 41 4.11 17.25 -6.87
N ARG A 42 3.49 16.11 -6.55
CA ARG A 42 3.87 15.25 -5.42
C ARG A 42 4.87 14.20 -5.89
N LYS A 43 5.88 13.93 -5.07
CA LYS A 43 6.81 12.81 -5.32
C LYS A 43 6.02 11.49 -5.26
N VAL A 44 6.39 10.55 -6.13
CA VAL A 44 5.79 9.22 -6.24
C VAL A 44 6.88 8.18 -6.25
N TRP A 45 6.62 7.05 -5.60
CA TRP A 45 7.51 5.90 -5.58
C TRP A 45 6.75 4.60 -5.84
N LYS A 46 7.46 3.62 -6.39
CA LYS A 46 6.98 2.26 -6.63
C LYS A 46 7.70 1.29 -5.72
N GLY A 47 6.97 0.67 -4.80
CA GLY A 47 7.40 -0.53 -4.10
C GLY A 47 7.00 -1.81 -4.86
N GLU A 48 7.21 -2.95 -4.21
CA GLU A 48 6.78 -4.27 -4.64
C GLU A 48 5.29 -4.50 -4.37
N ILE A 49 4.76 -4.03 -3.23
CA ILE A 49 3.37 -4.29 -2.82
C ILE A 49 2.45 -3.08 -2.96
N ALA A 50 3.00 -1.86 -2.94
CA ALA A 50 2.22 -0.62 -3.07
C ALA A 50 2.90 0.44 -3.93
N TYR A 51 2.11 1.43 -4.35
CA TYR A 51 2.63 2.72 -4.76
C TYR A 51 2.60 3.68 -3.58
N TYR A 52 3.47 4.69 -3.59
CA TYR A 52 3.58 5.67 -2.52
C TYR A 52 3.53 7.07 -3.10
N ILE A 53 2.84 7.98 -2.41
CA ILE A 53 2.76 9.38 -2.81
C ILE A 53 3.03 10.30 -1.63
N GLN A 54 3.83 11.34 -1.84
CA GLN A 54 4.28 12.26 -0.80
C GLN A 54 3.11 12.87 -0.05
N SER A 55 2.95 12.61 1.24
CA SER A 55 1.90 13.23 2.05
C SER A 55 2.17 14.73 2.23
N TYR A 56 1.11 15.53 2.33
CA TYR A 56 1.25 16.91 2.78
C TYR A 56 1.31 16.93 4.30
N VAL A 57 2.50 17.13 4.86
CA VAL A 57 2.69 17.36 6.29
C VAL A 57 2.79 18.85 6.53
N TYR A 58 2.01 19.37 7.48
CA TYR A 58 2.04 20.77 7.88
C TYR A 58 2.68 20.88 9.27
N GLU A 59 3.68 21.74 9.40
CA GLU A 59 4.24 22.17 10.67
C GLU A 59 3.90 23.64 10.89
N GLY A 60 2.80 23.90 11.62
CA GLY A 60 2.22 25.24 11.73
C GLY A 60 1.65 25.72 10.39
N ASP A 61 2.05 26.91 9.93
CA ASP A 61 1.59 27.51 8.68
C ASP A 61 2.42 27.08 7.44
N ALA A 62 3.41 26.20 7.61
CA ALA A 62 4.31 25.77 6.53
C ALA A 62 4.16 24.28 6.21
N THR A 63 4.27 23.92 4.93
CA THR A 63 4.42 22.53 4.52
C THR A 63 5.80 22.02 4.93
N ALA A 64 5.86 21.03 5.80
CA ALA A 64 7.08 20.32 6.12
C ALA A 64 7.39 19.34 4.97
N GLN A 65 8.59 19.47 4.39
CA GLN A 65 9.10 18.47 3.44
C GLN A 65 9.67 17.30 4.24
N THR A 66 8.78 16.41 4.68
CA THR A 66 9.15 15.14 5.30
C THR A 66 9.04 14.01 4.29
N ASP A 67 9.75 12.91 4.53
CA ASP A 67 9.60 11.65 3.78
C ASP A 67 8.36 10.87 4.25
N ALA A 68 7.27 11.58 4.54
CA ALA A 68 5.97 10.97 4.81
C ALA A 68 5.28 10.67 3.48
N ALA A 69 4.73 9.47 3.36
CA ALA A 69 4.01 9.05 2.16
C ALA A 69 2.75 8.28 2.53
N ASP A 70 1.72 8.46 1.69
CA ASP A 70 0.50 7.67 1.74
C ASP A 70 0.71 6.42 0.87
N ALA A 71 0.37 5.25 1.40
CA ALA A 71 0.38 4.01 0.64
C ALA A 71 -0.89 3.89 -0.22
N VAL A 72 -0.71 3.57 -1.49
CA VAL A 72 -1.77 3.34 -2.47
C VAL A 72 -1.72 1.86 -2.85
N LEU A 73 -2.42 1.04 -2.08
CA LEU A 73 -2.54 -0.39 -2.35
C LEU A 73 -3.52 -0.62 -3.49
N PRO A 74 -3.20 -1.46 -4.49
CA PRO A 74 -4.13 -1.78 -5.57
C PRO A 74 -5.46 -2.39 -5.12
N GLY A 75 -5.45 -3.15 -4.02
CA GLY A 75 -6.66 -3.76 -3.45
C GLY A 75 -7.61 -2.76 -2.78
N ASP A 76 -7.08 -1.61 -2.34
CA ASP A 76 -7.83 -0.60 -1.57
C ASP A 76 -8.25 0.60 -2.43
N ASN A 77 -7.83 0.62 -3.70
CA ASN A 77 -8.01 1.75 -4.61
C ASN A 77 -8.70 1.30 -5.90
N THR A 78 -9.31 2.26 -6.61
CA THR A 78 -9.95 1.97 -7.91
C THR A 78 -8.89 1.64 -8.97
N PRO A 79 -9.22 0.80 -9.97
CA PRO A 79 -8.31 0.53 -11.08
C PRO A 79 -7.85 1.79 -11.81
N GLU A 80 -8.72 2.80 -11.92
CA GLU A 80 -8.41 4.09 -12.52
C GLU A 80 -7.34 4.84 -11.73
N THR A 81 -7.46 4.87 -10.40
CA THR A 81 -6.42 5.42 -9.51
C THR A 81 -5.10 4.69 -9.71
N VAL A 82 -5.09 3.36 -9.63
CA VAL A 82 -3.85 2.56 -9.77
C VAL A 82 -3.18 2.78 -11.12
N LYS A 83 -3.96 2.88 -12.20
CA LYS A 83 -3.46 3.15 -13.56
C LYS A 83 -2.72 4.49 -13.68
N GLU A 84 -3.06 5.48 -12.86
CA GLU A 84 -2.32 6.74 -12.81
C GLU A 84 -0.90 6.54 -12.29
N PHE A 85 -0.75 5.80 -11.19
CA PHE A 85 0.54 5.44 -10.61
C PHE A 85 1.37 4.54 -11.53
N GLU A 86 0.75 3.58 -12.19
CA GLU A 86 1.40 2.75 -13.20
C GLU A 86 2.03 3.58 -14.33
N ARG A 87 1.30 4.60 -14.81
CA ARG A 87 1.81 5.51 -15.86
C ARG A 87 2.99 6.33 -15.37
N ALA A 88 2.89 6.92 -14.18
CA ALA A 88 4.00 7.69 -13.58
C ALA A 88 5.27 6.83 -13.42
N CYS A 89 5.11 5.53 -13.15
CA CYS A 89 6.22 4.60 -12.93
C CYS A 89 6.68 3.82 -14.18
N ALA A 90 6.00 3.97 -15.33
CA ALA A 90 6.43 3.32 -16.57
C ALA A 90 7.69 3.97 -17.17
N ALA A 91 7.86 5.28 -16.98
CA ALA A 91 9.00 6.04 -17.49
C ALA A 91 10.32 5.67 -16.80
N SER A 92 10.28 5.37 -15.49
CA SER A 92 11.44 4.99 -14.69
C SER A 92 12.00 3.60 -15.04
N VAL A 93 11.15 2.68 -15.53
CA VAL A 93 11.59 1.36 -16.04
C VAL A 93 12.32 1.48 -17.38
N SER A 94 11.84 2.34 -18.29
CA SER A 94 12.49 2.54 -19.61
C SER A 94 13.88 3.17 -19.50
N ALA A 95 14.10 4.06 -18.52
CA ALA A 95 15.40 4.68 -18.28
C ALA A 95 16.44 3.72 -17.69
N ARG A 96 16.01 2.68 -16.95
CA ARG A 96 16.90 1.67 -16.35
C ARG A 96 17.25 0.54 -17.33
N SER A 97 16.40 0.23 -18.30
CA SER A 97 16.67 -0.77 -19.35
C SER A 97 17.54 -0.25 -20.50
N SER A 98 17.79 1.06 -20.58
CA SER A 98 18.58 1.71 -21.64
C SER A 98 20.01 2.05 -21.22
N ARG A 99 20.44 1.61 -20.03
CA ARG A 99 21.82 1.77 -19.51
C ARG A 99 22.54 0.45 -19.43
#